data_AF-A0A535KH58-F1
#
_entry.id   AF-A0A535KH58-F1
#
_cell.length_a   1.000
_cell.length_b   1.000
_cell.length_c   1.000
_cell.angle_alpha   90.00
_cell.angle_beta   90.00
_cell.angle_gamma   90.00
#
_symmetry.space_group_name_H-M   'P 1'
#
loop_
_entity.id
_entity.type
_entity.pdbx_description
1 polymer ?
#
loop_
_entity_poly.entity_id
_entity_poly.type
_entity_poly.pdbx_seq_one_letter_code
_entity_poly.pdbx_strand_id
1 'polypeptide(L)'
;MQRRLAGPVSAGSLHRVALAVIVTELVAVGQSFGPPLDSAFDSPVGLAVRLAVGAAITLRVSFTTTTSTTAVAELMLAMRSSETPFLDSVERRRPGTSLRGYVMRTLPHSSAIVVANRAPHEPRPEGGFTRGAGGVITALLTLAEVAAADWVACARTEGERALIEENGTTWNAPLIRSETRLHYATPTPEQYEQYYSVISNPVLWFVQHYLWDLAHQPVINGRIHRAWKNGYVEVNKQVARKVVDVARGLPGRPLVMVHDYQLYLVPKLVREQLHGAIIQHFVHIPWPTPQYWKVLPREMRDAILYGLLGCDIVGFQTSLDVRNFLMTCEENAGLAVDEREKAVLVDGRVVYARAYPISIDVASTTRLSYSHGVMVEERKLRDWRPEHLIVRIDRTDPSKNIVRGFL
;
A
#
# COMPACT_ATOMS: atom_id res chain seq x y z
N MET A 1 9.92 -7.59 47.65
CA MET A 1 10.16 -6.36 46.85
C MET A 1 9.63 -6.61 45.44
N GLN A 2 8.35 -6.29 45.19
CA GLN A 2 7.65 -6.52 43.91
C GLN A 2 8.05 -5.46 42.88
N ARG A 3 8.46 -5.88 41.67
CA ARG A 3 8.57 -5.00 40.49
C ARG A 3 7.35 -5.21 39.59
N ARG A 4 6.63 -4.12 39.31
CA ARG A 4 5.46 -4.06 38.42
C ARG A 4 5.89 -4.28 36.96
N LEU A 5 5.23 -5.23 36.29
CA LEU A 5 5.20 -5.38 34.84
C LEU A 5 4.13 -4.42 34.26
N ALA A 6 4.37 -3.94 33.04
CA ALA A 6 3.47 -3.06 32.31
C ALA A 6 2.06 -3.66 32.20
N GLY A 7 1.05 -2.89 32.61
CA GLY A 7 -0.36 -3.26 32.49
C GLY A 7 -0.90 -3.12 31.07
N PRO A 8 -2.14 -3.58 30.82
CA PRO A 8 -2.76 -3.50 29.51
C PRO A 8 -2.88 -2.04 29.04
N VAL A 9 -2.66 -1.83 27.74
CA VAL A 9 -2.82 -0.53 27.07
C VAL A 9 -4.24 -0.02 27.33
N SER A 10 -4.38 1.13 28.00
CA SER A 10 -5.69 1.67 28.35
C SER A 10 -6.47 2.09 27.09
N ALA A 11 -7.79 1.98 27.12
CA ALA A 11 -8.67 2.41 26.02
C ALA A 11 -8.41 3.86 25.58
N GLY A 12 -7.89 4.71 26.48
CA GLY A 12 -7.46 6.08 26.17
C GLY A 12 -6.26 6.18 25.23
N SER A 13 -5.38 5.16 25.17
CA SER A 13 -4.25 5.11 24.22
C SER A 13 -4.71 4.71 22.82
N LEU A 14 -5.65 3.77 22.68
CA LEU A 14 -6.21 3.37 21.38
C LEU A 14 -7.03 4.51 20.77
N HIS A 15 -7.81 5.23 21.59
CA HIS A 15 -8.55 6.42 21.16
C HIS A 15 -7.64 7.52 20.59
N ARG A 16 -6.47 7.75 21.21
CA ARG A 16 -5.51 8.78 20.76
C ARG A 16 -4.82 8.44 19.44
N VAL A 17 -4.51 7.15 19.22
CA VAL A 17 -3.94 6.69 17.94
C VAL A 17 -4.94 6.88 16.79
N ALA A 18 -6.22 6.55 17.01
CA ALA A 18 -7.27 6.78 16.01
C ALA A 18 -7.41 8.28 15.66
N LEU A 19 -7.39 9.16 16.67
CA LEU A 19 -7.52 10.61 16.47
C LEU A 19 -6.36 11.23 15.69
N ALA A 20 -5.13 10.73 15.91
CA ALA A 20 -3.95 11.18 15.19
C ALA A 20 -4.04 10.89 13.68
N VAL A 21 -4.67 9.77 13.30
CA VAL A 21 -4.94 9.41 11.91
C VAL A 21 -5.97 10.39 11.30
N ILE A 22 -7.06 10.71 12.03
CA ILE A 22 -8.10 11.67 11.58
C ILE A 22 -7.51 13.04 11.26
N VAL A 23 -6.72 13.59 12.19
CA VAL A 23 -6.15 14.94 12.06
C VAL A 23 -5.13 15.00 10.92
N THR A 24 -4.36 13.92 10.71
CA THR A 24 -3.40 13.84 9.60
C THR A 24 -4.11 13.81 8.24
N GLU A 25 -5.26 13.13 8.14
CA GLU A 25 -6.04 13.12 6.90
C GLU A 25 -6.81 14.43 6.67
N LEU A 26 -7.37 15.07 7.71
CA LEU A 26 -8.04 16.36 7.58
C LEU A 26 -7.09 17.50 7.19
N VAL A 27 -5.85 17.48 7.67
CA VAL A 27 -4.82 18.46 7.27
C VAL A 27 -4.31 18.21 5.83
N ALA A 28 -4.41 16.97 5.34
CA ALA A 28 -4.06 16.64 3.96
C ALA A 28 -5.16 17.03 2.96
N VAL A 29 -6.43 17.13 3.39
CA VAL A 29 -7.56 17.60 2.58
C VAL A 29 -7.76 19.10 2.80
N GLY A 30 -6.80 19.90 2.34
CA GLY A 30 -6.96 21.35 2.24
C GLY A 30 -7.98 21.70 1.14
N GLN A 31 -9.26 21.75 1.47
CA GLN A 31 -10.28 22.40 0.65
C GLN A 31 -10.65 23.74 1.29
N SER A 32 -10.31 24.81 0.58
CA SER A 32 -10.66 26.18 0.89
C SER A 32 -12.18 26.33 0.90
N PHE A 33 -12.77 26.61 2.07
CA PHE A 33 -14.14 27.10 2.13
C PHE A 33 -14.15 28.58 1.72
N GLY A 34 -14.82 28.89 0.60
CA GLY A 34 -15.14 30.27 0.20
C GLY A 34 -16.13 30.93 1.17
N PRO A 35 -16.31 32.27 1.09
CA PRO A 35 -17.10 33.01 2.07
C PRO A 35 -18.61 32.67 1.97
N PRO A 36 -19.37 32.85 3.05
CA PRO A 36 -20.78 32.46 3.10
C PRO A 36 -21.61 33.40 2.21
N LEU A 37 -22.48 32.82 1.38
CA LEU A 37 -23.55 33.54 0.70
C LEU A 37 -24.73 33.68 1.66
N ASP A 38 -25.01 34.91 2.06
CA ASP A 38 -26.31 35.33 2.60
C ASP A 38 -27.37 35.26 1.49
N SER A 39 -28.43 34.48 1.67
CA SER A 39 -29.80 34.88 1.31
C SER A 39 -30.84 33.80 1.66
N ALA A 40 -31.79 34.25 2.49
CA ALA A 40 -33.13 33.78 2.78
C ALA A 40 -33.78 32.74 1.83
N PHE A 41 -34.28 31.65 2.41
CA PHE A 41 -35.58 31.07 2.04
C PHE A 41 -36.26 30.47 3.29
N ASP A 42 -37.46 30.96 3.56
CA ASP A 42 -38.39 30.61 4.63
C ASP A 42 -39.17 29.31 4.31
N SER A 43 -39.55 28.59 5.39
CA SER A 43 -40.77 27.75 5.56
C SER A 43 -40.57 26.25 5.89
N PRO A 44 -41.39 25.66 6.81
CA PRO A 44 -41.16 24.37 7.45
C PRO A 44 -42.06 23.25 6.90
N VAL A 45 -41.51 22.04 6.72
CA VAL A 45 -42.35 20.82 6.63
C VAL A 45 -41.63 19.67 7.33
N GLY A 46 -42.25 19.19 8.40
CA GLY A 46 -41.82 18.02 9.15
C GLY A 46 -41.99 16.72 8.36
N LEU A 47 -41.13 15.75 8.65
CA LEU A 47 -41.28 14.38 8.19
C LEU A 47 -41.35 13.46 9.41
N ALA A 48 -42.55 12.93 9.66
CA ALA A 48 -42.78 11.82 10.56
C ALA A 48 -42.56 10.49 9.80
N VAL A 49 -41.83 9.55 10.39
CA VAL A 49 -41.89 8.14 9.98
C VAL A 49 -42.09 7.27 11.24
N ARG A 50 -43.21 6.55 11.23
CA ARG A 50 -43.65 5.57 12.23
C ARG A 50 -42.79 4.30 12.15
N LEU A 51 -42.34 3.80 13.30
CA LEU A 51 -41.85 2.43 13.50
C LEU A 51 -43.02 1.51 13.85
N ALA A 52 -43.14 0.38 13.16
CA ALA A 52 -43.96 -0.76 13.57
C ALA A 52 -43.03 -1.96 13.83
N VAL A 53 -43.16 -2.55 15.01
CA VAL A 53 -42.40 -3.71 15.51
C VAL A 53 -43.20 -4.99 15.26
N GLY A 54 -42.52 -6.09 14.92
CA GLY A 54 -43.09 -7.42 15.06
C GLY A 54 -42.27 -8.57 14.47
N ALA A 55 -41.43 -9.20 15.30
CA ALA A 55 -41.31 -10.67 15.45
C ALA A 55 -40.10 -11.01 16.36
N ALA A 56 -40.38 -11.64 17.50
CA ALA A 56 -39.39 -12.18 18.42
C ALA A 56 -38.97 -13.60 18.00
N ILE A 57 -37.67 -13.87 17.93
CA ILE A 57 -37.11 -15.23 17.90
C ILE A 57 -36.24 -15.39 19.13
N THR A 58 -36.63 -16.29 20.02
CA THR A 58 -35.86 -16.71 21.19
C THR A 58 -35.01 -17.92 20.81
N LEU A 59 -33.68 -17.77 20.80
CA LEU A 59 -32.74 -18.88 20.61
C LEU A 59 -32.13 -19.27 21.96
N ARG A 60 -32.54 -20.43 22.49
CA ARG A 60 -31.91 -21.08 23.66
C ARG A 60 -30.63 -21.78 23.20
N VAL A 61 -29.48 -21.37 23.71
CA VAL A 61 -28.22 -22.13 23.60
C VAL A 61 -28.05 -22.93 24.89
N SER A 62 -27.95 -24.26 24.76
CA SER A 62 -27.64 -25.18 25.86
C SER A 62 -26.13 -25.45 25.87
N PHE A 63 -25.50 -25.35 27.04
CA PHE A 63 -24.10 -25.72 27.24
C PHE A 63 -23.98 -27.21 27.55
N THR A 64 -23.15 -27.93 26.79
CA THR A 64 -22.60 -29.23 27.19
C THR A 64 -21.08 -29.12 27.24
N THR A 65 -20.56 -29.09 28.46
CA THR A 65 -19.13 -29.13 28.80
C THR A 65 -18.63 -30.57 28.76
N THR A 66 -17.62 -30.87 27.93
CA THR A 66 -16.53 -31.79 28.32
C THR A 66 -15.30 -31.67 27.41
N THR A 67 -14.19 -31.26 28.04
CA THR A 67 -12.77 -31.65 27.81
C THR A 67 -12.09 -31.46 26.45
N SER A 68 -11.19 -30.46 26.40
CA SER A 68 -9.74 -30.67 26.12
C SER A 68 -8.97 -29.40 26.51
N THR A 69 -8.74 -29.23 27.82
CA THR A 69 -8.04 -28.07 28.42
C THR A 69 -6.52 -28.20 28.38
N THR A 70 -5.98 -29.32 27.91
CA THR A 70 -4.54 -29.62 27.90
C THR A 70 -3.81 -29.03 26.68
N ALA A 71 -4.44 -29.01 25.50
CA ALA A 71 -3.80 -28.52 24.27
C ALA A 71 -3.57 -26.99 24.24
N VAL A 72 -4.44 -26.22 24.90
CA VAL A 72 -4.31 -24.75 24.99
C VAL A 72 -3.26 -24.34 26.03
N ALA A 73 -3.11 -25.14 27.10
CA ALA A 73 -2.11 -24.89 28.14
C ALA A 73 -0.67 -25.15 27.63
N GLU A 74 -0.47 -26.19 26.81
CA GLU A 74 0.83 -26.46 26.18
C GLU A 74 1.21 -25.38 25.15
N LEU A 75 0.24 -24.87 24.36
CA LEU A 75 0.47 -23.76 23.44
C LEU A 75 0.83 -22.46 24.19
N MET A 76 0.16 -22.19 25.32
CA MET A 76 0.44 -21.04 26.19
C MET A 76 1.79 -21.15 26.93
N LEU A 77 2.28 -22.37 27.20
CA LEU A 77 3.61 -22.59 27.77
C LEU A 77 4.72 -22.51 26.71
N ALA A 78 4.48 -22.99 25.49
CA ALA A 78 5.41 -22.85 24.37
C ALA A 78 5.61 -21.38 23.94
N MET A 79 4.61 -20.52 24.18
CA MET A 79 4.72 -19.07 24.01
C MET A 79 5.40 -18.34 25.19
N ARG A 80 5.78 -19.05 26.26
CA ARG A 80 6.44 -18.49 27.46
C ARG A 80 7.95 -18.74 27.52
N SER A 81 8.56 -19.38 26.53
CA SER A 81 10.02 -19.50 26.48
C SER A 81 10.65 -18.20 25.96
N SER A 82 11.26 -17.44 26.87
CA SER A 82 11.97 -16.19 26.63
C SER A 82 13.36 -16.36 25.99
N GLU A 83 13.52 -17.28 25.03
CA GLU A 83 14.79 -17.49 24.33
C GLU A 83 14.60 -17.44 22.81
N THR A 84 14.18 -16.28 22.30
CA THR A 84 14.49 -15.91 20.91
C THR A 84 15.40 -14.69 20.93
N PRO A 85 16.73 -14.85 20.71
CA PRO A 85 17.70 -13.75 20.69
C PRO A 85 17.37 -12.66 19.66
N PHE A 86 16.49 -12.97 18.71
CA PHE A 86 16.09 -12.09 17.62
C PHE A 86 15.23 -10.91 18.09
N LEU A 87 14.20 -11.15 18.91
CA LEU A 87 13.24 -10.11 19.31
C LEU A 87 13.85 -9.12 20.33
N ASP A 88 14.65 -9.62 21.28
CA ASP A 88 15.36 -8.78 22.25
C ASP A 88 16.42 -7.87 21.58
N SER A 89 16.96 -8.27 20.41
CA SER A 89 17.92 -7.46 19.67
C SER A 89 17.29 -6.25 18.94
N VAL A 90 16.01 -6.35 18.59
CA VAL A 90 15.28 -5.35 17.82
C VAL A 90 14.74 -4.23 18.72
N GLU A 91 14.31 -4.56 19.94
CA GLU A 91 13.72 -3.58 20.86
C GLU A 91 14.73 -2.67 21.57
N ARG A 92 15.98 -3.11 21.79
CA ARG A 92 16.97 -2.34 22.57
C ARG A 92 17.91 -1.45 21.74
N ARG A 93 17.93 -1.58 20.41
CA ARG A 93 18.80 -0.77 19.55
C ARG A 93 17.95 0.21 18.76
N ARG A 94 18.23 1.51 18.92
CA ARG A 94 17.68 2.64 18.14
C ARG A 94 17.12 2.18 16.77
N PRO A 95 15.80 2.27 16.51
CA PRO A 95 15.13 1.52 15.44
C PRO A 95 15.67 1.75 14.01
N GLY A 96 16.32 2.88 13.74
CA GLY A 96 16.89 3.18 12.42
C GLY A 96 18.32 2.67 12.20
N THR A 97 19.15 2.57 13.25
CA THR A 97 20.56 2.18 13.10
C THR A 97 20.77 0.66 13.11
N SER A 98 19.85 -0.11 13.70
CA SER A 98 19.93 -1.58 13.67
C SER A 98 19.55 -2.15 12.30
N LEU A 99 18.49 -1.64 11.67
CA LEU A 99 17.98 -2.16 10.39
C LEU A 99 18.87 -1.75 9.21
N ARG A 100 19.30 -0.49 9.15
CA ARG A 100 20.27 -0.04 8.13
C ARG A 100 21.57 -0.82 8.24
N GLY A 101 22.07 -1.02 9.45
CA GLY A 101 23.25 -1.86 9.68
C GLY A 101 23.05 -3.31 9.25
N TYR A 102 21.86 -3.88 9.44
CA TYR A 102 21.52 -5.22 8.98
C TYR A 102 21.48 -5.32 7.45
N VAL A 103 20.82 -4.37 6.77
CA VAL A 103 20.78 -4.32 5.30
C VAL A 103 22.18 -4.18 4.71
N MET A 104 22.99 -3.26 5.22
CA MET A 104 24.37 -3.07 4.77
C MET A 104 25.25 -4.32 4.98
N ARG A 105 25.01 -5.12 6.02
CA ARG A 105 25.74 -6.38 6.23
C ARG A 105 25.24 -7.52 5.34
N THR A 106 23.95 -7.55 5.04
CA THR A 106 23.33 -8.64 4.27
C THR A 106 23.49 -8.43 2.77
N LEU A 107 23.49 -7.17 2.33
CA LEU A 107 23.57 -6.76 0.93
C LEU A 107 24.67 -5.71 0.70
N PRO A 108 25.94 -5.98 1.09
CA PRO A 108 27.02 -4.98 1.12
C PRO A 108 27.43 -4.45 -0.26
N HIS A 109 27.10 -5.16 -1.34
CA HIS A 109 27.47 -4.81 -2.71
C HIS A 109 26.26 -4.51 -3.59
N SER A 110 25.11 -4.22 -2.99
CA SER A 110 23.89 -3.89 -3.71
C SER A 110 23.63 -2.39 -3.71
N SER A 111 23.17 -1.86 -4.83
CA SER A 111 22.66 -0.50 -4.92
C SER A 111 21.15 -0.54 -5.10
N ALA A 112 20.44 -0.07 -4.09
CA ALA A 112 18.99 -0.15 -4.01
C ALA A 112 18.32 0.95 -4.83
N ILE A 113 17.25 0.60 -5.53
CA ILE A 113 16.38 1.52 -6.26
C ILE A 113 14.94 1.20 -5.87
N VAL A 114 14.26 2.15 -5.24
CA VAL A 114 12.81 2.09 -5.02
C VAL A 114 12.12 2.63 -6.27
N VAL A 115 11.16 1.89 -6.80
CA VAL A 115 10.38 2.29 -7.98
C VAL A 115 8.91 2.31 -7.60
N ALA A 116 8.29 3.48 -7.64
CA ALA A 116 6.88 3.64 -7.28
C ALA A 116 6.22 4.67 -8.20
N ASN A 117 4.90 4.57 -8.40
CA ASN A 117 4.21 5.54 -9.24
C ASN A 117 4.33 6.99 -8.72
N ARG A 118 4.41 7.16 -7.40
CA ARG A 118 4.48 8.48 -6.74
C ARG A 118 5.89 8.78 -6.24
N ALA A 119 6.24 10.06 -6.25
CA ALA A 119 7.41 10.59 -5.57
C ALA A 119 7.25 10.51 -4.04
N PRO A 120 8.36 10.55 -3.27
CA PRO A 120 8.32 10.57 -1.80
C PRO A 120 7.57 11.78 -1.23
N HIS A 121 7.56 12.89 -1.99
CA HIS A 121 6.93 14.14 -1.63
C HIS A 121 6.19 14.74 -2.82
N GLU A 122 5.09 15.44 -2.56
CA GLU A 122 4.36 16.19 -3.57
C GLU A 122 4.73 17.68 -3.46
N PRO A 123 4.99 18.35 -4.58
CA PRO A 123 5.29 19.78 -4.57
C PRO A 123 4.03 20.60 -4.22
N ARG A 124 4.22 21.69 -3.47
CA ARG A 124 3.13 22.62 -3.12
C ARG A 124 3.07 23.79 -4.11
N PRO A 125 1.87 24.31 -4.44
CA PRO A 125 1.71 25.50 -5.27
C PRO A 125 2.42 26.73 -4.70
N GLU A 126 2.38 26.92 -3.37
CA GLU A 126 3.06 28.01 -2.67
C GLU A 126 4.59 27.81 -2.48
N GLY A 127 5.17 26.76 -3.07
CA GLY A 127 6.57 26.37 -2.86
C GLY A 127 6.76 25.41 -1.69
N GLY A 128 7.83 24.61 -1.77
CA GLY A 128 8.12 23.54 -0.82
C GLY A 128 7.39 22.23 -1.11
N PHE A 129 7.48 21.29 -0.17
CA PHE A 129 7.05 19.90 -0.36
C PHE A 129 6.08 19.48 0.74
N THR A 130 4.97 18.84 0.37
CA THR A 130 4.15 18.09 1.32
C THR A 130 4.56 16.61 1.29
N ARG A 131 4.57 15.96 2.46
CA ARG A 131 4.71 14.50 2.51
C ARG A 131 3.49 13.89 1.82
N GLY A 132 3.72 12.94 0.92
CA GLY A 132 2.63 12.17 0.34
C GLY A 132 1.78 11.55 1.46
N ALA A 133 0.46 11.67 1.36
CA ALA A 133 -0.46 11.05 2.31
C ALA A 133 -0.70 9.57 1.93
N GLY A 134 -0.72 8.68 2.93
CA GLY A 134 -1.10 7.26 2.78
C GLY A 134 -0.17 6.27 3.51
N GLY A 135 -0.71 5.15 3.97
CA GLY A 135 0.06 4.15 4.71
C GLY A 135 1.25 3.55 3.92
N VAL A 136 1.08 3.35 2.61
CA VAL A 136 2.11 2.77 1.74
C VAL A 136 3.32 3.68 1.61
N ILE A 137 3.14 4.98 1.33
CA ILE A 137 4.28 5.89 1.11
C ILE A 137 5.15 6.00 2.37
N THR A 138 4.55 5.98 3.56
CA THR A 138 5.31 6.03 4.84
C THR A 138 6.20 4.81 5.03
N ALA A 139 5.71 3.62 4.67
CA ALA A 139 6.51 2.40 4.71
C ALA A 139 7.65 2.44 3.68
N LEU A 140 7.37 2.92 2.46
CA LEU A 140 8.38 3.03 1.39
C LEU A 140 9.47 4.05 1.72
N LEU A 141 9.14 5.18 2.36
CA LEU A 141 10.13 6.17 2.82
C LEU A 141 11.11 5.54 3.82
N THR A 142 10.60 4.72 4.74
CA THR A 142 11.44 4.01 5.72
C THR A 142 12.35 3.00 5.03
N LEU A 143 11.82 2.26 4.04
CA LEU A 143 12.60 1.33 3.23
C LEU A 143 13.72 2.04 2.46
N ALA A 144 13.41 3.15 1.80
CA ALA A 144 14.39 3.94 1.07
C ALA A 144 15.53 4.45 1.97
N GLU A 145 15.19 4.94 3.17
CA GLU A 145 16.16 5.44 4.15
C GLU A 145 17.09 4.31 4.67
N VAL A 146 16.52 3.15 4.95
CA VAL A 146 17.26 1.99 5.47
C VAL A 146 18.15 1.36 4.42
N ALA A 147 17.70 1.32 3.17
CA ALA A 147 18.46 0.77 2.05
C ALA A 147 19.39 1.79 1.38
N ALA A 148 19.33 3.07 1.79
CA ALA A 148 19.98 4.19 1.09
C ALA A 148 19.68 4.14 -0.42
N ALA A 149 18.41 3.90 -0.75
CA ALA A 149 17.98 3.65 -2.12
C ALA A 149 17.77 4.96 -2.88
N ASP A 150 18.15 4.98 -4.17
CA ASP A 150 17.64 5.98 -5.11
C ASP A 150 16.16 5.72 -5.37
N TRP A 151 15.41 6.75 -5.77
CA TRP A 151 13.96 6.66 -5.99
C TRP A 151 13.60 6.99 -7.44
N VAL A 152 12.85 6.12 -8.10
CA VAL A 152 12.29 6.36 -9.44
C VAL A 152 10.78 6.54 -9.33
N ALA A 153 10.25 7.65 -9.86
CA ALA A 153 8.84 7.98 -9.88
C ALA A 153 8.34 8.46 -11.25
N CYS A 154 7.02 8.49 -11.45
CA CYS A 154 6.40 9.11 -12.62
C CYS A 154 6.15 10.60 -12.37
N ALA A 155 6.29 11.44 -13.40
CA ALA A 155 5.78 12.80 -13.40
C ALA A 155 4.26 12.76 -13.62
N ARG A 156 3.48 13.12 -12.60
CA ARG A 156 2.02 12.93 -12.56
C ARG A 156 1.28 14.25 -12.68
N THR A 157 1.73 15.27 -11.95
CA THR A 157 1.04 16.56 -11.84
C THR A 157 1.75 17.64 -12.66
N GLU A 158 1.03 18.73 -12.95
CA GLU A 158 1.62 19.90 -13.61
C GLU A 158 2.73 20.52 -12.76
N GLY A 159 2.57 20.57 -11.44
CA GLY A 159 3.60 21.05 -10.53
C GLY A 159 4.88 20.20 -10.55
N GLU A 160 4.75 18.87 -10.65
CA GLU A 160 5.92 17.99 -10.82
C GLU A 160 6.61 18.23 -12.18
N ARG A 161 5.84 18.51 -13.25
CA ARG A 161 6.37 18.78 -14.59
C ARG A 161 7.11 20.11 -14.66
N ALA A 162 6.53 21.17 -14.10
CA ALA A 162 7.19 22.48 -14.01
C ALA A 162 8.54 22.38 -13.27
N LEU A 163 8.59 21.65 -12.14
CA LEU A 163 9.84 21.41 -11.42
C LEU A 163 10.86 20.62 -12.22
N ILE A 164 10.42 19.71 -13.09
CA ILE A 164 11.30 18.95 -14.00
C ILE A 164 11.86 19.85 -15.11
N GLU A 165 11.08 20.78 -15.63
CA GLU A 165 11.55 21.76 -16.60
C GLU A 165 12.60 22.70 -16.00
N GLU A 166 12.41 23.10 -14.74
CA GLU A 166 13.35 23.99 -14.02
C GLU A 166 14.62 23.27 -13.56
N ASN A 167 14.49 22.09 -12.95
CA ASN A 167 15.59 21.43 -12.23
C ASN A 167 16.13 20.17 -12.94
N GLY A 168 15.55 19.82 -14.09
CA GLY A 168 15.82 18.56 -14.78
C GLY A 168 15.09 17.36 -14.15
N THR A 169 15.32 16.17 -14.70
CA THR A 169 14.60 14.95 -14.27
C THR A 169 15.16 14.29 -13.01
N THR A 170 16.18 14.87 -12.37
CA THR A 170 16.85 14.29 -11.21
C THR A 170 17.23 15.36 -10.20
N TRP A 171 16.87 15.16 -8.93
CA TRP A 171 17.28 16.03 -7.83
C TRP A 171 17.25 15.30 -6.49
N ASN A 172 17.80 15.93 -5.44
CA ASN A 172 17.74 15.40 -4.08
C ASN A 172 16.38 15.74 -3.45
N ALA A 173 15.64 14.71 -3.07
CA ALA A 173 14.38 14.83 -2.36
C ALA A 173 14.55 14.43 -0.89
N PRO A 174 13.86 15.11 0.05
CA PRO A 174 13.88 14.69 1.44
C PRO A 174 13.27 13.28 1.62
N LEU A 175 13.61 12.63 2.72
CA LEU A 175 12.97 11.43 3.28
C LEU A 175 12.53 11.74 4.72
N ILE A 176 12.45 10.74 5.59
CA ILE A 176 12.05 10.96 6.99
C ILE A 176 13.20 11.61 7.77
N ARG A 177 14.43 11.10 7.64
CA ARG A 177 15.63 11.62 8.33
C ARG A 177 16.86 11.82 7.43
N SER A 178 16.74 11.56 6.13
CA SER A 178 17.82 11.75 5.16
C SER A 178 17.27 12.31 3.85
N GLU A 179 18.09 12.34 2.81
CA GLU A 179 17.68 12.64 1.43
C GLU A 179 17.87 11.40 0.55
N THR A 180 17.21 11.39 -0.60
CA THR A 180 17.39 10.42 -1.68
C THR A 180 17.56 11.16 -3.00
N ARG A 181 18.28 10.56 -3.95
CA ARG A 181 18.19 10.99 -5.34
C ARG A 181 16.86 10.52 -5.91
N LEU A 182 16.06 11.46 -6.38
CA LEU A 182 14.77 11.22 -7.02
C LEU A 182 14.93 11.39 -8.52
N HIS A 183 14.46 10.42 -9.28
CA HIS A 183 14.54 10.37 -10.73
C HIS A 183 13.14 10.23 -11.33
N TYR A 184 12.78 11.10 -12.26
CA TYR A 184 11.48 11.06 -12.91
C TYR A 184 11.53 10.35 -14.26
N ALA A 185 10.57 9.44 -14.46
CA ALA A 185 10.05 9.13 -15.79
C ALA A 185 9.02 10.21 -16.16
N THR A 186 9.06 10.68 -17.41
CA THR A 186 8.30 11.85 -17.86
C THR A 186 7.28 11.47 -18.94
N PRO A 187 6.27 10.64 -18.62
CA PRO A 187 5.21 10.34 -19.58
C PRO A 187 4.44 11.62 -19.92
N THR A 188 3.86 11.72 -21.11
CA THR A 188 3.00 12.87 -21.42
C THR A 188 1.76 12.89 -20.52
N PRO A 189 1.09 14.04 -20.33
CA PRO A 189 -0.15 14.09 -19.54
C PRO A 189 -1.20 13.09 -20.02
N GLU A 190 -1.35 12.95 -21.35
CA GLU A 190 -2.28 11.99 -21.94
C GLU A 190 -1.89 10.53 -21.68
N GLN A 191 -0.60 10.18 -21.78
CA GLN A 191 -0.12 8.85 -21.45
C GLN A 191 -0.39 8.53 -19.98
N TYR A 192 -0.13 9.47 -19.08
CA TYR A 192 -0.35 9.29 -17.64
C TYR A 192 -1.85 9.12 -17.33
N GLU A 193 -2.72 9.92 -17.95
CA GLU A 193 -4.17 9.81 -17.80
C GLU A 193 -4.69 8.44 -18.27
N GLN A 194 -4.22 7.96 -19.43
CA GLN A 194 -4.57 6.63 -19.93
C GLN A 194 -4.05 5.51 -19.01
N TYR A 195 -2.81 5.64 -18.53
CA TYR A 195 -2.18 4.68 -17.61
C TYR A 195 -2.89 4.62 -16.25
N TYR A 196 -3.20 5.77 -15.64
CA TYR A 196 -3.67 5.85 -14.26
C TYR A 196 -5.19 5.89 -14.15
N SER A 197 -5.81 6.80 -14.90
CA SER A 197 -7.25 7.12 -14.81
C SER A 197 -8.12 6.22 -15.68
N VAL A 198 -7.54 5.42 -16.58
CA VAL A 198 -8.29 4.43 -17.40
C VAL A 198 -7.91 2.98 -17.06
N ILE A 199 -6.62 2.66 -16.93
CA ILE A 199 -6.17 1.28 -16.67
C ILE A 199 -5.99 1.00 -15.19
N SER A 200 -5.16 1.79 -14.49
CA SER A 200 -4.81 1.47 -13.11
C SER A 200 -6.03 1.46 -12.17
N ASN A 201 -6.75 2.59 -12.04
CA ASN A 201 -7.84 2.68 -11.06
C ASN A 201 -9.18 2.08 -11.54
N PRO A 202 -9.65 2.25 -12.77
CA PRO A 202 -10.93 1.65 -13.15
C PRO A 202 -10.86 0.17 -13.52
N VAL A 203 -9.70 -0.32 -13.99
CA VAL A 203 -9.55 -1.70 -14.47
C VAL A 203 -8.82 -2.57 -13.45
N LEU A 204 -7.56 -2.25 -13.12
CA LEU A 204 -6.75 -3.09 -12.23
C LEU A 204 -7.24 -3.05 -10.78
N TRP A 205 -7.56 -1.88 -10.24
CA TRP A 205 -8.11 -1.79 -8.89
C TRP A 205 -9.43 -2.58 -8.78
N PHE A 206 -10.33 -2.47 -9.75
CA PHE A 206 -11.64 -3.13 -9.69
C PHE A 206 -11.54 -4.64 -9.81
N VAL A 207 -10.70 -5.15 -10.73
CA VAL A 207 -10.52 -6.61 -10.86
C VAL A 207 -9.91 -7.20 -9.58
N GLN A 208 -8.95 -6.50 -8.97
CA GLN A 208 -8.22 -7.00 -7.81
C GLN A 208 -9.00 -6.84 -6.49
N HIS A 209 -10.00 -5.97 -6.45
CA HIS A 209 -10.89 -5.79 -5.30
C HIS A 209 -12.28 -6.42 -5.49
N TYR A 210 -12.50 -7.22 -6.53
CA TYR A 210 -13.78 -7.87 -6.82
C TYR A 210 -14.97 -6.89 -6.90
N LEU A 211 -14.76 -5.73 -7.51
CA LEU A 211 -15.74 -4.65 -7.53
C LEU A 211 -16.69 -4.69 -8.73
N TRP A 212 -16.44 -5.56 -9.72
CA TRP A 212 -17.32 -5.64 -10.88
C TRP A 212 -18.50 -6.58 -10.64
N ASP A 213 -19.68 -6.07 -10.99
CA ASP A 213 -20.86 -6.87 -11.26
C ASP A 213 -20.71 -7.51 -12.66
N LEU A 214 -20.28 -8.76 -12.69
CA LEU A 214 -19.96 -9.49 -13.92
C LEU A 214 -21.14 -9.65 -14.89
N ALA A 215 -22.38 -9.46 -14.42
CA ALA A 215 -23.55 -9.49 -15.30
C ALA A 215 -23.63 -8.26 -16.22
N HIS A 216 -23.05 -7.12 -15.80
CA HIS A 216 -23.17 -5.84 -16.50
C HIS A 216 -21.83 -5.19 -16.83
N GLN A 217 -20.76 -5.53 -16.12
CA GLN A 217 -19.44 -4.90 -16.20
C GLN A 217 -18.32 -5.94 -16.00
N PRO A 218 -17.11 -5.70 -16.53
CA PRO A 218 -16.70 -4.52 -17.30
C PRO A 218 -17.07 -4.62 -18.78
N VAL A 219 -17.39 -3.47 -19.39
CA VAL A 219 -17.43 -3.36 -20.86
C VAL A 219 -16.03 -2.98 -21.35
N ILE A 220 -15.24 -3.98 -21.75
CA ILE A 220 -13.91 -3.77 -22.31
C ILE A 220 -14.03 -3.29 -23.76
N ASN A 221 -13.89 -1.99 -23.97
CA ASN A 221 -14.06 -1.34 -25.27
C ASN A 221 -12.73 -0.84 -25.87
N GLY A 222 -12.81 -0.26 -27.08
CA GLY A 222 -11.63 0.28 -27.78
C GLY A 222 -10.87 1.37 -27.00
N ARG A 223 -11.51 2.11 -26.10
CA ARG A 223 -10.83 3.08 -25.22
C ARG A 223 -9.88 2.37 -24.26
N ILE A 224 -10.31 1.25 -23.66
CA ILE A 224 -9.48 0.46 -22.74
C ILE A 224 -8.30 -0.18 -23.49
N HIS A 225 -8.51 -0.76 -24.67
CA HIS A 225 -7.39 -1.30 -25.46
C HIS A 225 -6.40 -0.22 -25.90
N ARG A 226 -6.85 0.98 -26.29
CA ARG A 226 -5.94 2.10 -26.60
C ARG A 226 -5.19 2.57 -25.37
N ALA A 227 -5.86 2.74 -24.23
CA ALA A 227 -5.23 3.16 -22.99
C ALA A 227 -4.22 2.15 -22.46
N TRP A 228 -4.48 0.85 -22.65
CA TRP A 228 -3.52 -0.21 -22.37
C TRP A 228 -2.23 -0.05 -23.20
N LYS A 229 -2.38 0.06 -24.53
CA LYS A 229 -1.24 0.14 -25.46
C LYS A 229 -0.47 1.45 -25.34
N ASN A 230 -1.17 2.58 -25.36
CA ASN A 230 -0.57 3.91 -25.48
C ASN A 230 -0.31 4.58 -24.13
N GLY A 231 -1.01 4.16 -23.08
CA GLY A 231 -0.79 4.61 -21.72
C GLY A 231 -0.01 3.58 -20.92
N TYR A 232 -0.68 2.51 -20.48
CA TYR A 232 -0.14 1.62 -19.46
C TYR A 232 1.21 0.99 -19.82
N VAL A 233 1.30 0.42 -21.03
CA VAL A 233 2.53 -0.19 -21.53
C VAL A 233 3.62 0.86 -21.73
N GLU A 234 3.32 2.01 -22.32
CA GLU A 234 4.33 3.05 -22.60
C GLU A 234 4.87 3.71 -21.33
N VAL A 235 4.02 3.97 -20.33
CA VAL A 235 4.48 4.48 -19.03
C VAL A 235 5.39 3.46 -18.34
N ASN A 236 5.01 2.18 -18.32
CA ASN A 236 5.86 1.13 -17.74
C ASN A 236 7.22 1.01 -18.47
N LYS A 237 7.25 1.14 -19.81
CA LYS A 237 8.51 1.19 -20.58
C LYS A 237 9.38 2.38 -20.21
N GLN A 238 8.78 3.57 -20.05
CA GLN A 238 9.53 4.77 -19.66
C GLN A 238 10.11 4.64 -18.25
N VAL A 239 9.34 4.11 -17.31
CA VAL A 239 9.82 3.81 -15.95
C VAL A 239 10.96 2.79 -15.99
N ALA A 240 10.79 1.67 -16.71
CA ALA A 240 11.82 0.65 -16.83
C ALA A 240 13.13 1.19 -17.44
N ARG A 241 13.05 2.03 -18.49
CA ARG A 241 14.22 2.70 -19.07
C ARG A 241 14.93 3.56 -18.02
N LYS A 242 14.18 4.39 -17.27
CA LYS A 242 14.75 5.23 -16.21
C LYS A 242 15.43 4.40 -15.13
N VAL A 243 14.83 3.29 -14.71
CA VAL A 243 15.43 2.36 -13.74
C VAL A 243 16.75 1.79 -14.27
N VAL A 244 16.79 1.39 -15.54
CA VAL A 244 18.00 0.85 -16.17
C VAL A 244 19.11 1.90 -16.24
N ASP A 245 18.78 3.14 -16.61
CA ASP A 245 19.74 4.25 -16.67
C ASP A 245 20.34 4.55 -15.29
N VAL A 246 19.49 4.63 -14.26
CA VAL A 246 19.93 4.83 -12.87
C VAL A 246 20.82 3.68 -12.41
N ALA A 247 20.37 2.44 -12.60
CA ALA A 247 21.09 1.24 -12.18
C ALA A 247 22.49 1.12 -12.80
N ARG A 248 22.67 1.51 -14.07
CA ARG A 248 23.98 1.51 -14.74
C ARG A 248 24.96 2.53 -14.18
N GLY A 249 24.46 3.61 -13.57
CA GLY A 249 25.27 4.63 -12.91
C GLY A 249 25.62 4.31 -11.46
N LEU A 250 25.11 3.22 -10.89
CA LEU A 250 25.34 2.83 -9.50
C LEU A 250 26.52 1.86 -9.39
N PRO A 251 27.31 1.94 -8.29
CA PRO A 251 28.54 1.16 -8.13
C PRO A 251 28.29 -0.32 -7.77
N GLY A 252 27.12 -0.66 -7.25
CA GLY A 252 26.77 -2.00 -6.79
C GLY A 252 25.82 -2.74 -7.72
N ARG A 253 25.65 -4.04 -7.46
CA ARG A 253 24.64 -4.86 -8.14
C ARG A 253 23.24 -4.26 -7.91
N PRO A 254 22.47 -3.95 -8.96
CA PRO A 254 21.17 -3.29 -8.79
C PRO A 254 20.21 -4.16 -7.98
N LEU A 255 19.63 -3.59 -6.93
CA LEU A 255 18.49 -4.13 -6.19
C LEU A 255 17.28 -3.26 -6.50
N VAL A 256 16.44 -3.71 -7.42
CA VAL A 256 15.27 -2.98 -7.91
C VAL A 256 14.05 -3.44 -7.14
N MET A 257 13.46 -2.53 -6.36
CA MET A 257 12.26 -2.76 -5.55
C MET A 257 11.10 -2.01 -6.17
N VAL A 258 10.31 -2.70 -6.97
CA VAL A 258 9.14 -2.15 -7.66
C VAL A 258 7.91 -2.26 -6.76
N HIS A 259 7.12 -1.21 -6.69
CA HIS A 259 5.95 -1.16 -5.84
C HIS A 259 4.67 -0.87 -6.61
N ASP A 260 3.69 -1.72 -6.32
CA ASP A 260 2.27 -1.56 -6.59
C ASP A 260 1.82 -1.80 -8.04
N TYR A 261 0.51 -2.01 -8.20
CA TYR A 261 -0.14 -2.55 -9.39
C TYR A 261 -0.03 -1.69 -10.65
N GLN A 262 0.40 -0.44 -10.52
CA GLN A 262 0.57 0.42 -11.69
C GLN A 262 1.82 0.02 -12.49
N LEU A 263 2.80 -0.65 -11.87
CA LEU A 263 4.12 -0.92 -12.44
C LEU A 263 4.39 -2.41 -12.72
N TYR A 264 3.36 -3.19 -13.08
CA TYR A 264 3.50 -4.64 -13.25
C TYR A 264 4.43 -5.07 -14.37
N LEU A 265 4.65 -4.25 -15.40
CA LEU A 265 5.47 -4.64 -16.55
C LEU A 265 6.95 -4.29 -16.34
N VAL A 266 7.26 -3.39 -15.40
CA VAL A 266 8.62 -2.92 -15.13
C VAL A 266 9.60 -4.06 -14.85
N PRO A 267 9.30 -5.09 -14.01
CA PRO A 267 10.31 -6.08 -13.65
C PRO A 267 10.86 -6.86 -14.85
N LYS A 268 9.99 -7.33 -15.75
CA LYS A 268 10.40 -8.02 -16.98
C LYS A 268 11.24 -7.11 -17.88
N LEU A 269 10.79 -5.87 -18.11
CA LEU A 269 11.49 -4.90 -18.96
C LEU A 269 12.88 -4.54 -18.42
N VAL A 270 13.02 -4.45 -17.09
CA VAL A 270 14.32 -4.23 -16.44
C VAL A 270 15.19 -5.47 -16.55
N ARG A 271 14.64 -6.66 -16.29
CA ARG A 271 15.36 -7.94 -16.37
C ARG A 271 15.98 -8.17 -17.75
N GLU A 272 15.27 -7.82 -18.83
CA GLU A 272 15.74 -7.95 -20.21
C GLU A 272 17.02 -7.15 -20.48
N GLN A 273 17.21 -6.03 -19.77
CA GLN A 273 18.35 -5.12 -19.92
C GLN A 273 19.44 -5.34 -18.85
N LEU A 274 19.06 -5.84 -17.67
CA LEU A 274 19.91 -6.03 -16.50
C LEU A 274 19.77 -7.46 -15.96
N HIS A 275 20.37 -8.41 -16.66
CA HIS A 275 20.19 -9.85 -16.37
C HIS A 275 20.62 -10.21 -14.94
N GLY A 276 21.67 -9.55 -14.44
CA GLY A 276 22.21 -9.73 -13.09
C GLY A 276 21.50 -8.94 -11.98
N ALA A 277 20.49 -8.13 -12.25
CA ALA A 277 19.80 -7.38 -11.19
C ALA A 277 19.11 -8.32 -10.19
N ILE A 278 18.92 -7.87 -8.96
CA ILE A 278 17.96 -8.49 -8.02
C ILE A 278 16.69 -7.66 -8.13
N ILE A 279 15.57 -8.29 -8.47
CA ILE A 279 14.32 -7.58 -8.74
C ILE A 279 13.22 -8.13 -7.84
N GLN A 280 12.66 -7.25 -7.01
CA GLN A 280 11.47 -7.53 -6.23
C GLN A 280 10.32 -6.68 -6.75
N HIS A 281 9.12 -7.24 -6.82
CA HIS A 281 7.89 -6.47 -6.95
C HIS A 281 6.99 -6.73 -5.75
N PHE A 282 6.50 -5.68 -5.09
CA PHE A 282 5.55 -5.82 -3.99
C PHE A 282 4.17 -5.28 -4.36
N VAL A 283 3.16 -6.14 -4.33
CA VAL A 283 1.77 -5.83 -4.63
C VAL A 283 1.05 -5.42 -3.35
N HIS A 284 0.61 -4.16 -3.26
CA HIS A 284 -0.02 -3.64 -2.03
C HIS A 284 -1.52 -3.90 -1.93
N ILE A 285 -2.14 -4.30 -3.04
CA ILE A 285 -3.57 -4.62 -3.13
C ILE A 285 -3.77 -6.14 -3.25
N PRO A 286 -4.99 -6.66 -3.03
CA PRO A 286 -5.23 -8.10 -3.10
C PRO A 286 -4.91 -8.69 -4.48
N TRP A 287 -4.62 -9.98 -4.52
CA TRP A 287 -4.53 -10.73 -5.77
C TRP A 287 -5.79 -11.59 -5.96
N PRO A 288 -6.53 -11.42 -7.08
CA PRO A 288 -7.78 -12.12 -7.31
C PRO A 288 -7.56 -13.59 -7.64
N THR A 289 -8.63 -14.37 -7.54
CA THR A 289 -8.65 -15.78 -7.93
C THR A 289 -8.34 -15.92 -9.42
N PRO A 290 -7.78 -17.07 -9.85
CA PRO A 290 -7.43 -17.31 -11.25
C PRO A 290 -8.62 -17.11 -12.19
N GLN A 291 -9.83 -17.47 -11.77
CA GLN A 291 -11.05 -17.34 -12.55
C GLN A 291 -11.47 -15.87 -12.70
N TYR A 292 -11.42 -15.07 -11.63
CA TYR A 292 -11.77 -13.65 -11.72
C TYR A 292 -10.71 -12.84 -12.47
N TRP A 293 -9.44 -13.26 -12.44
CA TRP A 293 -8.38 -12.67 -13.28
C TRP A 293 -8.67 -12.80 -14.78
N LYS A 294 -9.44 -13.81 -15.20
CA LYS A 294 -9.81 -14.02 -16.61
C LYS A 294 -10.79 -12.98 -17.16
N VAL A 295 -11.35 -12.11 -16.31
CA VAL A 295 -12.16 -10.96 -16.74
C VAL A 295 -11.35 -10.00 -17.59
N LEU A 296 -10.03 -9.90 -17.35
CA LEU A 296 -9.14 -9.12 -18.19
C LEU A 296 -8.89 -9.82 -19.55
N PRO A 297 -8.78 -9.05 -20.65
CA PRO A 297 -8.34 -9.60 -21.93
C PRO A 297 -7.00 -10.35 -21.80
N ARG A 298 -6.85 -11.43 -22.56
CA ARG A 298 -5.65 -12.28 -22.55
C ARG A 298 -4.36 -11.47 -22.73
N GLU A 299 -4.34 -10.54 -23.68
CA GLU A 299 -3.18 -9.68 -23.95
C GLU A 299 -2.72 -8.86 -22.73
N MET A 300 -3.65 -8.42 -21.87
CA MET A 300 -3.34 -7.60 -20.70
C MET A 300 -2.91 -8.48 -19.53
N ARG A 301 -3.70 -9.52 -19.25
CA ARG A 301 -3.49 -10.39 -18.08
C ARG A 301 -2.20 -11.21 -18.20
N ASP A 302 -1.86 -11.66 -19.41
CA ASP A 302 -0.63 -12.40 -19.67
C ASP A 302 0.58 -11.46 -19.56
N ALA A 303 0.50 -10.26 -20.15
CA ALA A 303 1.57 -9.27 -20.06
C ALA A 303 1.87 -8.88 -18.61
N ILE A 304 0.85 -8.70 -17.77
CA ILE A 304 1.00 -8.42 -16.33
C ILE A 304 1.67 -9.60 -15.62
N LEU A 305 1.18 -10.82 -15.85
CA LEU A 305 1.70 -12.01 -15.21
C LEU A 305 3.17 -12.24 -15.55
N TYR A 306 3.53 -12.18 -16.83
CA TYR A 306 4.91 -12.28 -17.28
C TYR A 306 5.76 -11.07 -16.88
N GLY A 307 5.15 -9.90 -16.71
CA GLY A 307 5.76 -8.71 -16.14
C GLY A 307 6.28 -8.97 -14.72
N LEU A 308 5.41 -9.51 -13.85
CA LEU A 308 5.74 -9.92 -12.48
C LEU A 308 6.74 -11.08 -12.44
N LEU A 309 6.66 -12.03 -13.36
CA LEU A 309 7.61 -13.15 -13.47
C LEU A 309 9.02 -12.73 -13.95
N GLY A 310 9.22 -11.45 -14.26
CA GLY A 310 10.56 -10.84 -14.40
C GLY A 310 11.31 -10.68 -13.08
N CYS A 311 10.61 -10.78 -11.94
CA CYS A 311 11.17 -10.70 -10.60
C CYS A 311 11.98 -11.94 -10.22
N ASP A 312 12.78 -11.81 -9.16
CA ASP A 312 13.25 -12.92 -8.32
C ASP A 312 12.24 -13.22 -7.20
N ILE A 313 11.60 -12.16 -6.66
CA ILE A 313 10.59 -12.27 -5.60
C ILE A 313 9.38 -11.38 -5.92
N VAL A 314 8.18 -11.95 -5.87
CA VAL A 314 6.90 -11.23 -5.85
C VAL A 314 6.34 -11.26 -4.43
N GLY A 315 6.21 -10.09 -3.82
CA GLY A 315 5.70 -9.91 -2.46
C GLY A 315 4.23 -9.50 -2.45
N PHE A 316 3.48 -10.02 -1.48
CA PHE A 316 2.07 -9.72 -1.23
C PHE A 316 1.81 -9.45 0.25
N GLN A 317 0.64 -8.92 0.58
CA GLN A 317 0.23 -8.68 1.97
C GLN A 317 -0.13 -9.98 2.70
N THR A 318 -0.82 -10.92 2.03
CA THR A 318 -1.37 -12.11 2.68
C THR A 318 -0.92 -13.41 2.02
N SER A 319 -0.99 -14.51 2.76
CA SER A 319 -0.77 -15.86 2.22
C SER A 319 -1.84 -16.28 1.21
N LEU A 320 -3.04 -15.69 1.30
CA LEU A 320 -4.12 -15.93 0.34
C LEU A 320 -3.76 -15.33 -1.03
N ASP A 321 -3.24 -14.11 -1.05
CA ASP A 321 -2.78 -13.46 -2.28
C ASP A 321 -1.65 -14.27 -2.93
N VAL A 322 -0.70 -14.76 -2.12
CA VAL A 322 0.35 -15.68 -2.60
C VAL A 322 -0.26 -16.93 -3.25
N ARG A 323 -1.21 -17.59 -2.58
CA ARG A 323 -1.88 -18.78 -3.13
C ARG A 323 -2.59 -18.45 -4.45
N ASN A 324 -3.35 -17.35 -4.49
CA ASN A 324 -4.08 -16.93 -5.69
C ASN A 324 -3.14 -16.61 -6.85
N PHE A 325 -2.01 -15.96 -6.59
CA PHE A 325 -0.98 -15.69 -7.61
C PHE A 325 -0.38 -16.98 -8.17
N LEU A 326 -0.01 -17.93 -7.31
CA LEU A 326 0.53 -19.22 -7.73
C LEU A 326 -0.49 -20.01 -8.58
N MET A 327 -1.74 -20.10 -8.13
CA MET A 327 -2.81 -20.72 -8.92
C MET A 327 -3.04 -19.97 -10.24
N THR A 328 -2.86 -18.63 -10.27
CA THR A 328 -2.95 -17.85 -11.51
C THR A 328 -1.82 -18.22 -12.48
N CYS A 329 -0.59 -18.39 -11.99
CA CYS A 329 0.55 -18.86 -12.80
C CYS A 329 0.31 -20.26 -13.38
N GLU A 330 -0.20 -21.18 -12.57
CA GLU A 330 -0.49 -22.55 -12.99
C GLU A 330 -1.66 -22.59 -13.99
N GLU A 331 -2.84 -22.08 -13.63
CA GLU A 331 -4.06 -22.23 -14.44
C GLU A 331 -4.08 -21.34 -15.69
N ASN A 332 -3.53 -20.13 -15.61
CA ASN A 332 -3.66 -19.14 -16.71
C ASN A 332 -2.43 -19.11 -17.63
N ALA A 333 -1.24 -19.47 -17.12
CA ALA A 333 -0.02 -19.53 -17.92
C ALA A 333 0.53 -20.95 -18.14
N GLY A 334 -0.01 -21.97 -17.46
CA GLY A 334 0.47 -23.35 -17.61
C GLY A 334 1.87 -23.57 -17.05
N LEU A 335 2.30 -22.76 -16.08
CA LEU A 335 3.63 -22.81 -15.50
C LEU A 335 3.69 -23.85 -14.37
N ALA A 336 4.84 -24.49 -14.21
CA ALA A 336 5.08 -25.37 -13.08
C ALA A 336 5.23 -24.55 -11.78
N VAL A 337 4.48 -24.95 -10.77
CA VAL A 337 4.44 -24.29 -9.46
C VAL A 337 4.86 -25.28 -8.38
N ASP A 338 5.77 -24.84 -7.51
CA ASP A 338 6.06 -25.52 -6.26
C ASP A 338 5.24 -24.87 -5.14
N GLU A 339 4.16 -25.53 -4.73
CA GLU A 339 3.31 -25.04 -3.66
C GLU A 339 4.01 -25.00 -2.29
N ARG A 340 5.00 -25.86 -2.05
CA ARG A 340 5.71 -25.93 -0.76
C ARG A 340 6.68 -24.76 -0.63
N GLU A 341 7.50 -24.55 -1.66
CA GLU A 341 8.48 -23.46 -1.71
C GLU A 341 7.84 -22.11 -2.10
N LYS A 342 6.55 -22.12 -2.44
CA LYS A 342 5.78 -20.98 -2.93
C LYS A 342 6.53 -20.31 -4.09
N ALA A 343 6.79 -21.08 -5.14
CA ALA A 343 7.63 -20.66 -6.24
C ALA A 343 7.08 -21.09 -7.60
N VAL A 344 7.45 -20.35 -8.64
CA VAL A 344 7.06 -20.61 -10.03
C VAL A 344 8.33 -20.82 -10.85
N LEU A 345 8.36 -21.86 -11.67
CA LEU A 345 9.43 -22.09 -12.64
C LEU A 345 9.05 -21.45 -13.98
N VAL A 346 9.87 -20.51 -14.45
CA VAL A 346 9.65 -19.77 -15.71
C VAL A 346 10.98 -19.51 -16.40
N ASP A 347 11.10 -19.90 -17.67
CA ASP A 347 12.32 -19.71 -18.48
C ASP A 347 13.62 -20.19 -17.77
N GLY A 348 13.55 -21.32 -17.05
CA GLY A 348 14.67 -21.87 -16.29
C GLY A 348 15.03 -21.11 -15.00
N ARG A 349 14.25 -20.10 -14.61
CA ARG A 349 14.40 -19.33 -13.36
C ARG A 349 13.31 -19.69 -12.36
N VAL A 350 13.64 -19.59 -11.08
CA VAL A 350 12.70 -19.74 -9.98
C VAL A 350 12.30 -18.35 -9.50
N VAL A 351 10.99 -18.08 -9.50
CA VAL A 351 10.42 -16.84 -8.96
C VAL A 351 9.65 -17.16 -7.70
N TYR A 352 10.03 -16.55 -6.58
CA TYR A 352 9.41 -16.79 -5.28
C TYR A 352 8.23 -15.87 -5.04
N ALA A 353 7.10 -16.41 -4.60
CA ALA A 353 5.97 -15.64 -4.08
C ALA A 353 6.00 -15.65 -2.55
N ARG A 354 5.90 -14.49 -1.90
CA ARG A 354 6.05 -14.36 -0.44
C ARG A 354 5.04 -13.39 0.14
N ALA A 355 4.57 -13.67 1.36
CA ALA A 355 3.71 -12.78 2.12
C ALA A 355 4.54 -11.96 3.11
N TYR A 356 4.50 -10.64 2.98
CA TYR A 356 5.12 -9.68 3.91
C TYR A 356 4.06 -8.65 4.32
N PRO A 357 3.30 -8.90 5.40
CA PRO A 357 2.26 -7.98 5.84
C PRO A 357 2.88 -6.64 6.26
N ILE A 358 2.49 -5.58 5.56
CA ILE A 358 2.97 -4.22 5.85
C ILE A 358 2.33 -3.71 7.15
N SER A 359 3.08 -2.88 7.88
CA SER A 359 2.63 -2.26 9.12
C SER A 359 3.01 -0.78 9.15
N ILE A 360 2.61 -0.09 10.22
CA ILE A 360 2.91 1.33 10.44
C ILE A 360 4.21 1.52 11.24
N ASP A 361 4.81 2.71 11.14
CA ASP A 361 5.82 3.15 12.12
C ASP A 361 5.10 3.50 13.44
N VAL A 362 4.90 2.47 14.26
CA VAL A 362 4.22 2.57 15.57
C VAL A 362 4.83 3.68 16.42
N ALA A 363 6.16 3.83 16.42
CA ALA A 363 6.83 4.81 17.24
C ALA A 363 6.54 6.25 16.76
N SER A 364 6.59 6.50 15.45
CA SER A 364 6.27 7.81 14.88
C SER A 364 4.79 8.16 15.02
N THR A 365 3.89 7.21 14.75
CA THR A 365 2.44 7.41 14.91
C THR A 365 2.07 7.68 16.36
N THR A 366 2.68 6.94 17.31
CA THR A 366 2.47 7.18 18.74
C THR A 366 2.93 8.58 19.13
N ARG A 367 4.14 9.02 18.73
CA ARG A 367 4.61 10.38 19.02
C ARG A 367 3.68 11.45 18.46
N LEU A 368 3.20 11.28 17.22
CA LEU A 368 2.26 12.21 16.59
C LEU A 368 0.94 12.31 17.38
N SER A 369 0.45 11.20 17.94
CA SER A 369 -0.79 11.19 18.74
C SER A 369 -0.72 12.01 20.03
N TYR A 370 0.49 12.30 20.53
CA TYR A 370 0.71 13.17 21.69
C TYR A 370 1.18 14.58 21.29
N SER A 371 1.18 14.92 19.99
CA SER A 371 1.58 16.24 19.54
C SER A 371 0.58 17.31 20.00
N HIS A 372 1.09 18.54 20.18
CA HIS A 372 0.26 19.66 20.62
C HIS A 372 -0.92 19.91 19.66
N GLY A 373 -0.68 19.82 18.34
CA GLY A 373 -1.74 19.99 17.33
C GLY A 373 -2.86 18.97 17.48
N VAL A 374 -2.52 17.68 17.63
CA VAL A 374 -3.53 16.63 17.86
C VAL A 374 -4.29 16.87 19.17
N MET A 375 -3.61 17.32 20.24
CA MET A 375 -4.28 17.66 21.50
C MET A 375 -5.21 18.87 21.40
N VAL A 376 -4.90 19.85 20.54
CA VAL A 376 -5.78 20.99 20.27
C VAL A 376 -7.06 20.50 19.58
N GLU A 377 -6.94 19.67 18.56
CA GLU A 377 -8.10 19.09 17.87
C GLU A 377 -8.91 18.15 18.78
N GLU A 378 -8.26 17.34 19.62
CA GLU A 378 -8.93 16.47 20.61
C GLU A 378 -9.82 17.25 21.57
N ARG A 379 -9.36 18.44 22.00
CA ARG A 379 -10.18 19.31 22.85
C ARG A 379 -11.42 19.83 22.15
N LYS A 380 -11.34 20.18 20.86
CA LYS A 380 -12.53 20.61 20.09
C LYS A 380 -13.57 19.51 19.97
N LEU A 381 -13.12 18.26 19.86
CA LEU A 381 -14.00 17.11 19.74
C LEU A 381 -14.61 16.70 21.09
N ARG A 382 -14.02 17.12 22.21
CA ARG A 382 -14.43 16.73 23.56
C ARG A 382 -15.86 17.16 23.89
N ASP A 383 -16.25 18.35 23.44
CA ASP A 383 -17.52 18.97 23.81
C ASP A 383 -18.71 18.40 22.99
N TRP A 384 -18.45 17.87 21.80
CA TRP A 384 -19.46 17.30 20.91
C TRP A 384 -19.53 15.76 20.95
N ARG A 385 -18.43 15.08 21.33
CA ARG A 385 -18.41 13.61 21.24
C ARG A 385 -19.41 12.97 22.23
N PRO A 386 -20.20 11.98 21.80
CA PRO A 386 -21.06 11.21 22.69
C PRO A 386 -20.23 10.33 23.64
N GLU A 387 -20.87 9.76 24.66
CA GLU A 387 -20.26 8.80 25.59
C GLU A 387 -19.60 7.62 24.85
N HIS A 388 -20.25 7.15 23.79
CA HIS A 388 -19.76 6.11 22.89
C HIS A 388 -19.68 6.66 21.48
N LEU A 389 -18.46 6.88 20.99
CA LEU A 389 -18.19 7.33 19.64
C LEU A 389 -17.59 6.18 18.82
N ILE A 390 -18.28 5.80 17.75
CA ILE A 390 -17.75 4.91 16.72
C ILE A 390 -17.20 5.80 15.60
N VAL A 391 -15.91 5.63 15.28
CA VAL A 391 -15.25 6.39 14.22
C VAL A 391 -14.75 5.45 13.13
N ARG A 392 -14.86 5.91 11.90
CA ARG A 392 -14.36 5.25 10.71
C ARG A 392 -13.67 6.27 9.83
N ILE A 393 -12.49 5.90 9.33
CA ILE A 393 -11.61 6.76 8.55
C ILE A 393 -11.18 5.95 7.35
N ASP A 394 -11.65 6.33 6.19
CA ASP A 394 -11.40 5.63 4.94
C ASP A 394 -11.32 6.64 3.81
N ARG A 395 -10.47 6.35 2.83
CA ARG A 395 -10.59 6.99 1.52
C ARG A 395 -11.98 6.70 0.96
N THR A 396 -12.58 7.69 0.29
CA THR A 396 -13.81 7.54 -0.49
C THR A 396 -13.61 6.53 -1.62
N ASP A 397 -13.80 5.25 -1.32
CA ASP A 397 -13.52 4.13 -2.21
C ASP A 397 -14.52 2.99 -1.96
N PRO A 398 -15.11 2.41 -3.02
CA PRO A 398 -16.09 1.33 -2.88
C PRO A 398 -15.55 0.09 -2.16
N SER A 399 -14.25 -0.22 -2.30
CA SER A 399 -13.60 -1.35 -1.61
C SER A 399 -13.64 -1.24 -0.08
N LYS A 400 -13.86 -0.04 0.44
CA LYS A 400 -13.93 0.18 1.88
C LYS A 400 -15.27 -0.24 2.45
N ASN A 401 -16.32 -0.41 1.65
CA ASN A 401 -17.67 -0.74 2.15
C ASN A 401 -18.24 0.36 3.05
N ILE A 402 -18.03 1.64 2.68
CA ILE A 402 -18.46 2.84 3.43
C ILE A 402 -19.98 2.82 3.69
N VAL A 403 -20.76 2.46 2.67
CA VAL A 403 -22.23 2.45 2.73
C VAL A 403 -22.78 1.43 3.74
N ARG A 404 -22.11 0.27 3.91
CA ARG A 404 -22.62 -0.81 4.78
C ARG A 404 -21.95 -0.90 6.14
N GLY A 405 -20.78 -0.28 6.35
CA GLY A 405 -20.00 -0.58 7.56
C GLY A 405 -20.57 -0.04 8.87
N PHE A 406 -21.72 0.63 8.85
CA PHE A 406 -22.49 1.01 10.03
C PHE A 406 -23.95 0.52 10.00
N LEU A 407 -24.32 -0.27 8.97
CA LEU A 407 -25.66 -0.86 8.87
C LEU A 407 -25.83 -2.03 9.83
#